data_AF-A0A221UZY0-F1
#
_entry.id   AF-A0A221UZY0-F1
#
_cell.length_a   1.000
_cell.length_b   1.000
_cell.length_c   1.000
_cell.angle_alpha   90.00
_cell.angle_beta   90.00
_cell.angle_gamma   90.00
#
_symmetry.space_group_name_H-M   'P 1'
#
loop_
_entity.id
_entity.type
_entity.pdbx_description
1 polymer ?
#
loop_
_entity_poly.entity_id
_entity_poly.type
_entity_poly.pdbx_seq_one_letter_code
_entity_poly.pdbx_strand_id
1 'polypeptide(L)'
;MALQDIQPISLRAYSLLNRNISALGPNEGAINLLGALEMLEALDYHFINFTQIEKGESPINQKHEAVAYLNRLGQLYFFTKSRFTKKYIPDSESHMPKVIEFISIRHKNTAHRSLDSPQKEPDEYRDRQAFTFLGATTRKFLGNEQYVFPNYNKDTNETEWFYFTPAIDHPIIMEQSYNLIEKIIKELLNNL
;
A
#
# COMPACT_ATOMS: atom_id res chain seq x y z
N MET A 1 12.21 7.93 24.51
CA MET A 1 10.93 7.59 23.84
C MET A 1 11.07 6.21 23.24
N ALA A 2 10.19 5.27 23.59
CA ALA A 2 10.22 3.94 23.00
C ALA A 2 9.77 4.03 21.53
N LEU A 3 10.26 3.11 20.67
CA LEU A 3 9.88 3.13 19.24
C LEU A 3 8.36 3.01 19.07
N GLN A 4 7.71 2.18 19.87
CA GLN A 4 6.27 1.93 19.78
C GLN A 4 5.42 3.18 20.06
N ASP A 5 5.97 4.18 20.74
CA ASP A 5 5.27 5.43 21.06
C ASP A 5 5.30 6.44 19.90
N ILE A 6 6.10 6.18 18.86
CA ILE A 6 6.26 7.12 17.73
C ILE A 6 5.13 6.92 16.73
N GLN A 7 4.48 8.04 16.40
CA GLN A 7 3.46 8.16 15.35
C GLN A 7 3.78 9.37 14.45
N PRO A 8 3.41 9.34 13.15
CA PRO A 8 2.88 8.17 12.45
C PRO A 8 3.94 7.06 12.25
N ILE A 9 3.53 5.89 11.76
CA ILE A 9 4.40 4.71 11.66
C ILE A 9 5.60 4.94 10.72
N SER A 10 5.48 5.78 9.69
CA SER A 10 6.65 6.19 8.88
C SER A 10 7.77 6.81 9.73
N LEU A 11 7.43 7.71 10.67
CA LEU A 11 8.40 8.30 11.60
C LEU A 11 9.00 7.26 12.55
N ARG A 12 8.19 6.27 12.94
CA ARG A 12 8.70 5.12 13.73
C ARG A 12 9.73 4.33 12.94
N ALA A 13 9.45 4.02 11.67
CA ALA A 13 10.36 3.32 10.78
C ALA A 13 11.64 4.13 10.53
N TYR A 14 11.51 5.45 10.35
CA TYR A 14 12.65 6.36 10.21
C TYR A 14 13.52 6.39 11.48
N SER A 15 12.90 6.47 12.66
CA SER A 15 13.62 6.40 13.94
C SER A 15 14.34 5.06 14.12
N LEU A 16 13.71 3.96 13.72
CA LEU A 16 14.34 2.63 13.74
C LEU A 16 15.58 2.59 12.84
N LEU A 17 15.50 3.10 11.61
CA LEU A 17 16.65 3.13 10.70
C LEU A 17 17.79 3.98 11.27
N ASN A 18 17.48 5.19 11.73
CA ASN A 18 18.48 6.12 12.27
C ASN A 18 19.20 5.58 13.51
N ARG A 19 18.50 4.85 14.38
CA ARG A 19 19.12 4.20 15.54
C ARG A 19 20.14 3.13 15.16
N ASN A 20 20.07 2.60 13.93
CA ASN A 20 20.94 1.55 13.40
C ASN A 20 21.86 2.04 12.27
N ILE A 21 21.89 3.35 11.99
CA ILE A 21 22.53 3.90 10.77
C ILE A 21 24.04 3.64 10.71
N SER A 22 24.73 3.63 11.85
CA SER A 22 26.17 3.35 11.92
C SER A 22 26.50 1.94 11.46
N ALA A 23 25.62 0.98 11.74
CA ALA A 23 25.76 -0.40 11.30
C ALA A 23 25.24 -0.62 9.87
N LEU A 24 24.39 0.27 9.34
CA LEU A 24 23.82 0.13 7.99
C LEU A 24 24.58 0.92 6.91
N GLY A 25 25.28 1.99 7.29
CA GLY A 25 25.97 2.91 6.38
C GLY A 25 26.98 2.29 5.41
N PRO A 26 27.84 1.34 5.82
CA PRO A 26 28.79 0.68 4.92
C PRO A 26 28.20 -0.51 4.14
N ASN A 27 26.93 -0.86 4.35
CA ASN A 27 26.38 -2.15 3.92
C ASN A 27 25.37 -2.04 2.78
N GLU A 28 25.29 -3.11 1.99
CA GLU A 28 24.30 -3.27 0.93
C GLU A 28 22.88 -3.15 1.51
N GLY A 29 22.06 -2.26 0.94
CA GLY A 29 20.64 -2.15 1.31
C GLY A 29 20.18 -0.81 1.87
N ALA A 30 21.09 0.10 2.22
CA ALA A 30 20.73 1.42 2.73
C ALA A 30 19.77 2.18 1.77
N ILE A 31 20.06 2.16 0.47
CA ILE A 31 19.22 2.78 -0.56
C ILE A 31 17.83 2.12 -0.63
N ASN A 32 17.77 0.79 -0.52
CA ASN A 32 16.51 0.05 -0.56
C ASN A 32 15.63 0.37 0.67
N LEU A 33 16.24 0.46 1.85
CA LEU A 33 15.55 0.83 3.09
C LEU A 33 15.08 2.28 3.05
N LEU A 34 15.90 3.22 2.57
CA LEU A 34 15.48 4.61 2.36
C LEU A 34 14.31 4.70 1.37
N GLY A 35 14.38 3.96 0.26
CA GLY A 35 13.27 3.89 -0.70
C GLY A 35 11.99 3.33 -0.07
N ALA A 36 12.09 2.35 0.82
CA ALA A 36 10.93 1.85 1.57
C ALA A 36 10.37 2.91 2.52
N LEU A 37 11.22 3.67 3.22
CA LEU A 37 10.77 4.75 4.11
C LEU A 37 10.02 5.84 3.34
N GLU A 38 10.50 6.24 2.17
CA GLU A 38 9.79 7.18 1.27
C GLU A 38 8.41 6.66 0.87
N MET A 39 8.27 5.34 0.65
CA MET A 39 6.96 4.73 0.37
C MET A 39 6.03 4.82 1.59
N LEU A 40 6.53 4.56 2.80
CA LEU A 40 5.75 4.64 4.04
C LEU A 40 5.31 6.08 4.34
N GLU A 41 6.21 7.05 4.18
CA GLU A 41 5.91 8.47 4.36
C GLU A 41 4.83 8.92 3.37
N ALA A 42 4.92 8.51 2.10
CA ALA A 42 3.89 8.81 1.12
C ALA A 42 2.53 8.16 1.45
N LEU A 43 2.52 6.95 2.02
CA LEU A 43 1.29 6.31 2.49
C LEU A 43 0.64 7.09 3.64
N ASP A 44 1.42 7.51 4.63
CA ASP A 44 0.95 8.37 5.72
C ASP A 44 0.43 9.70 5.18
N TYR A 45 1.18 10.35 4.28
CA TYR A 45 0.80 11.62 3.66
C TYR A 45 -0.57 11.54 2.98
N HIS A 46 -0.76 10.56 2.08
CA HIS A 46 -2.01 10.42 1.34
C HIS A 46 -3.18 10.02 2.25
N PHE A 47 -2.93 9.22 3.28
CA PHE A 47 -3.96 8.89 4.28
C PHE A 47 -4.36 10.10 5.14
N ILE A 48 -3.38 10.87 5.62
CA ILE A 48 -3.63 12.07 6.41
C ILE A 48 -4.45 13.07 5.59
N ASN A 49 -4.04 13.37 4.35
CA ASN A 49 -4.81 14.23 3.46
C ASN A 49 -6.22 13.69 3.24
N PHE A 50 -6.35 12.39 2.95
CA PHE A 50 -7.64 11.74 2.78
C PHE A 50 -8.60 12.00 3.96
N THR A 51 -8.10 11.84 5.19
CA THR A 51 -8.89 12.08 6.42
C THR A 51 -9.15 13.56 6.70
N GLN A 52 -8.25 14.45 6.30
CA GLN A 52 -8.34 15.89 6.59
C GLN A 52 -9.25 16.65 5.61
N ILE A 53 -9.54 16.09 4.42
CA ILE A 53 -10.41 16.72 3.40
C ILE A 53 -11.86 16.91 3.88
N GLU A 54 -12.25 16.42 5.07
CA GLU A 54 -13.59 16.55 5.67
C GLU A 54 -14.01 17.97 6.17
N LYS A 55 -13.43 19.07 5.67
CA LYS A 55 -13.91 20.43 6.01
C LYS A 55 -14.26 21.29 4.79
N GLY A 56 -15.14 20.78 3.93
CA GLY A 56 -15.82 21.58 2.89
C GLY A 56 -15.23 21.49 1.48
N GLU A 57 -14.28 20.59 1.23
CA GLU A 57 -13.70 20.36 -0.10
C GLU A 57 -14.43 19.26 -0.89
N SER A 58 -14.26 19.27 -2.21
CA SER A 58 -14.93 18.34 -3.13
C SER A 58 -14.54 16.87 -2.86
N PRO A 59 -15.50 15.92 -2.91
CA PRO A 59 -15.24 14.48 -2.87
C PRO A 59 -14.20 13.97 -3.90
N ILE A 60 -13.88 14.77 -4.92
CA ILE A 60 -12.83 14.49 -5.91
C ILE A 60 -11.44 14.43 -5.25
N ASN A 61 -11.15 15.30 -4.27
CA ASN A 61 -9.83 15.34 -3.64
C ASN A 61 -9.57 14.04 -2.85
N GLN A 62 -10.54 13.52 -2.11
CA GLN A 62 -10.44 12.22 -1.41
C GLN A 62 -10.16 11.07 -2.37
N LYS A 63 -10.79 11.07 -3.56
CA LYS A 63 -10.55 10.05 -4.58
C LYS A 63 -9.12 10.12 -5.12
N HIS A 64 -8.62 11.33 -5.39
CA HIS A 64 -7.23 11.49 -5.84
C HIS A 64 -6.24 10.99 -4.80
N GLU A 65 -6.47 11.30 -3.52
CA GLU A 65 -5.64 10.77 -2.42
C GLU A 65 -5.74 9.25 -2.31
N ALA A 66 -6.93 8.66 -2.44
CA ALA A 66 -7.10 7.21 -2.45
C ALA A 66 -6.36 6.53 -3.62
N VAL A 67 -6.42 7.11 -4.83
CA VAL A 67 -5.69 6.60 -6.00
C VAL A 67 -4.17 6.73 -5.79
N ALA A 68 -3.71 7.86 -5.27
CA ALA A 68 -2.30 8.08 -4.97
C ALA A 68 -1.79 7.10 -3.89
N TYR A 69 -2.59 6.84 -2.86
CA TYR A 69 -2.33 5.84 -1.83
C TYR A 69 -2.16 4.43 -2.43
N LEU A 70 -3.12 3.98 -3.25
CA LEU A 70 -3.03 2.69 -3.93
C LEU A 70 -1.79 2.60 -4.84
N ASN A 71 -1.38 3.69 -5.49
CA ASN A 71 -0.15 3.73 -6.28
C ASN A 71 1.09 3.48 -5.42
N ARG A 72 1.13 4.03 -4.19
CA ARG A 72 2.22 3.76 -3.23
C ARG A 72 2.20 2.32 -2.72
N LEU A 73 1.03 1.72 -2.51
CA LEU A 73 0.93 0.27 -2.24
C LEU A 73 1.53 -0.56 -3.37
N GLY A 74 1.36 -0.15 -4.63
CA GLY A 74 2.00 -0.80 -5.76
C GLY A 74 3.53 -0.80 -5.66
N GLN A 75 4.13 0.33 -5.24
CA GLN A 75 5.58 0.43 -5.03
C GLN A 75 6.04 -0.49 -3.88
N LEU A 76 5.29 -0.47 -2.77
CA LEU A 76 5.56 -1.32 -1.61
C LEU A 76 5.47 -2.81 -1.95
N TYR A 77 4.49 -3.23 -2.76
CA TYR A 77 4.41 -4.59 -3.30
C TYR A 77 5.65 -4.99 -4.11
N PHE A 78 6.17 -4.10 -4.97
CA PHE A 78 7.41 -4.41 -5.70
C PHE A 78 8.64 -4.42 -4.78
N PHE A 79 8.63 -3.62 -3.71
CA PHE A 79 9.65 -3.71 -2.67
C PHE A 79 9.65 -5.10 -2.01
N THR A 80 8.49 -5.67 -1.64
CA THR A 80 8.45 -7.03 -1.06
C THR A 80 9.00 -8.08 -2.03
N LYS A 81 8.76 -7.91 -3.33
CA LYS A 81 9.25 -8.82 -4.38
C LYS A 81 10.69 -8.62 -4.82
N SER A 82 11.33 -7.55 -4.36
CA SER A 82 12.67 -7.20 -4.84
C SER A 82 13.71 -8.25 -4.44
N ARG A 83 14.79 -8.38 -5.24
CA ARG A 83 15.92 -9.26 -4.92
C ARG A 83 16.52 -8.93 -3.55
N PHE A 84 16.59 -7.65 -3.23
CA PHE A 84 17.05 -7.16 -1.94
C PHE A 84 16.20 -7.73 -0.80
N THR A 85 14.88 -7.55 -0.86
CA THR A 85 14.00 -8.00 0.22
C THR A 85 13.99 -9.53 0.33
N LYS A 86 13.95 -10.24 -0.80
CA LYS A 86 13.98 -11.72 -0.82
C LYS A 86 15.31 -12.31 -0.35
N LYS A 87 16.42 -11.57 -0.45
CA LYS A 87 17.73 -12.00 0.08
C LYS A 87 17.69 -12.16 1.59
N TYR A 88 17.03 -11.24 2.30
CA TYR A 88 16.96 -11.27 3.78
C TYR A 88 15.72 -11.98 4.29
N ILE A 89 14.60 -11.86 3.57
CA ILE A 89 13.31 -12.41 3.96
C ILE A 89 12.72 -13.15 2.75
N PRO A 90 13.06 -14.45 2.53
CA PRO A 90 12.66 -15.20 1.35
C PRO A 90 11.14 -15.25 1.11
N ASP A 91 10.36 -15.27 2.19
CA ASP A 91 8.89 -15.29 2.18
C ASP A 91 8.28 -13.91 2.48
N SER A 92 8.97 -12.82 2.16
CA SER A 92 8.56 -11.42 2.44
C SER A 92 7.11 -11.07 2.12
N GLU A 93 6.53 -11.71 1.10
CA GLU A 93 5.12 -11.58 0.71
C GLU A 93 4.17 -12.02 1.85
N SER A 94 4.51 -13.08 2.59
CA SER A 94 3.73 -13.60 3.72
C SER A 94 3.55 -12.57 4.84
N HIS A 95 4.47 -11.60 4.95
CA HIS A 95 4.43 -10.54 5.96
C HIS A 95 3.58 -9.33 5.55
N MET A 96 3.15 -9.27 4.29
CA MET A 96 2.42 -8.13 3.73
C MET A 96 1.08 -8.56 3.11
N PRO A 97 0.24 -9.40 3.78
CA PRO A 97 -0.95 -9.98 3.18
C PRO A 97 -1.95 -8.91 2.71
N LYS A 98 -2.06 -7.77 3.41
CA LYS A 98 -3.00 -6.71 3.03
C LYS A 98 -2.55 -5.98 1.76
N VAL A 99 -1.24 -5.81 1.57
CA VAL A 99 -0.68 -5.24 0.32
C VAL A 99 -0.90 -6.18 -0.85
N ILE A 100 -0.77 -7.49 -0.64
CA ILE A 100 -1.03 -8.51 -1.66
C ILE A 100 -2.51 -8.55 -2.04
N GLU A 101 -3.41 -8.42 -1.07
CA GLU A 101 -4.85 -8.33 -1.32
C GLU A 101 -5.17 -7.14 -2.26
N PHE A 102 -4.56 -5.97 -2.01
CA PHE A 102 -4.87 -4.75 -2.74
C PHE A 102 -4.10 -4.53 -4.04
N ILE A 103 -3.08 -5.36 -4.34
CA ILE A 103 -2.33 -5.19 -5.57
C ILE A 103 -3.19 -5.41 -6.82
N SER A 104 -4.21 -6.28 -6.73
CA SER A 104 -5.17 -6.50 -7.81
C SER A 104 -5.94 -5.22 -8.11
N ILE A 105 -6.44 -4.55 -7.06
CA ILE A 105 -7.17 -3.27 -7.18
C ILE A 105 -6.27 -2.23 -7.84
N ARG A 106 -5.03 -2.09 -7.37
CA ARG A 106 -4.05 -1.17 -7.97
C ARG A 106 -3.87 -1.49 -9.45
N HIS A 107 -3.65 -2.74 -9.83
CA HIS A 107 -3.36 -3.10 -11.21
C HIS A 107 -4.54 -2.93 -12.18
N LYS A 108 -5.77 -3.11 -11.70
CA LYS A 108 -6.97 -3.11 -12.54
C LYS A 108 -7.74 -1.80 -12.53
N ASN A 109 -7.85 -1.17 -11.36
CA ASN A 109 -8.76 -0.05 -11.14
C ASN A 109 -8.04 1.30 -11.07
N THR A 110 -6.71 1.34 -10.84
CA THR A 110 -5.96 2.60 -10.89
C THR A 110 -5.41 2.85 -12.30
N ALA A 111 -5.61 4.06 -12.82
CA ALA A 111 -5.12 4.55 -14.12
C ALA A 111 -5.72 3.89 -15.38
N HIS A 112 -7.02 3.56 -15.40
CA HIS A 112 -7.71 2.97 -16.57
C HIS A 112 -6.97 1.77 -17.21
N ARG A 113 -6.12 1.07 -16.44
CA ARG A 113 -5.27 -0.01 -16.96
C ARG A 113 -6.07 -1.16 -17.54
N SER A 114 -7.30 -1.37 -17.08
CA SER A 114 -8.26 -2.31 -17.67
C SER A 114 -8.57 -1.99 -19.14
N LEU A 115 -8.53 -0.71 -19.53
CA LEU A 115 -8.69 -0.23 -20.89
C LEU A 115 -7.35 -0.23 -21.64
N ASP A 116 -6.28 0.28 -21.03
CA ASP A 116 -4.98 0.47 -21.68
C ASP A 116 -4.20 -0.85 -21.90
N SER A 117 -4.34 -1.82 -20.99
CA SER A 117 -3.62 -3.11 -21.02
C SER A 117 -4.53 -4.26 -20.55
N PRO A 118 -5.59 -4.58 -21.32
CA PRO A 118 -6.59 -5.55 -20.92
C PRO A 118 -6.00 -6.96 -20.78
N GLN A 119 -6.35 -7.63 -19.68
CA GLN A 119 -5.88 -8.98 -19.38
C GLN A 119 -6.99 -10.01 -19.66
N LYS A 120 -7.52 -10.03 -20.89
CA LYS A 120 -8.57 -10.98 -21.34
C LYS A 120 -9.90 -10.92 -20.55
N GLU A 121 -10.19 -9.77 -19.95
CA GLU A 121 -11.46 -9.55 -19.25
C GLU A 121 -12.53 -9.12 -20.28
N PRO A 122 -13.81 -9.49 -20.09
CA PRO A 122 -14.87 -9.03 -21.00
C PRO A 122 -15.00 -7.50 -20.98
N ASP A 123 -15.42 -6.90 -22.08
CA ASP A 123 -15.46 -5.43 -22.23
C ASP A 123 -16.30 -4.73 -21.15
N GLU A 124 -17.45 -5.31 -20.77
CA GLU A 124 -18.29 -4.81 -19.67
C GLU A 124 -17.52 -4.69 -18.34
N TYR A 125 -16.63 -5.64 -18.04
CA TYR A 125 -15.83 -5.62 -16.82
C TYR A 125 -14.72 -4.57 -16.88
N ARG A 126 -14.11 -4.39 -18.06
CA ARG A 126 -13.08 -3.37 -18.27
C ARG A 126 -13.64 -1.97 -18.04
N ASP A 127 -14.84 -1.72 -18.56
CA ASP A 127 -15.56 -0.48 -18.38
C ASP A 127 -15.88 -0.23 -16.90
N ARG A 128 -16.45 -1.22 -16.20
CA ARG A 128 -16.74 -1.13 -14.75
C ARG A 128 -15.49 -0.80 -13.91
N GLN A 129 -14.35 -1.41 -14.24
CA GLN A 129 -13.08 -1.12 -13.56
C GLN A 129 -12.61 0.31 -13.82
N ALA A 130 -12.73 0.80 -15.06
CA ALA A 130 -12.38 2.17 -15.41
C ALA A 130 -13.26 3.20 -14.69
N PHE A 131 -14.56 2.91 -14.53
CA PHE A 131 -15.50 3.81 -13.84
C PHE A 131 -15.39 3.80 -12.32
N THR A 132 -14.62 2.91 -11.71
CA THR A 132 -14.64 2.71 -10.25
C THR A 132 -14.28 3.99 -9.47
N PHE A 133 -13.28 4.75 -9.94
CA PHE A 133 -12.91 6.04 -9.33
C PHE A 133 -13.70 7.24 -9.88
N LEU A 134 -14.54 7.06 -10.91
CA LEU A 134 -15.43 8.11 -11.42
C LEU A 134 -16.69 8.31 -10.53
N GLY A 135 -16.78 7.61 -9.39
CA GLY A 135 -17.79 7.85 -8.35
C GLY A 135 -18.92 6.83 -8.26
N ALA A 136 -18.78 5.69 -8.94
CA ALA A 136 -19.85 4.68 -8.97
C ALA A 136 -19.92 3.78 -7.72
N THR A 137 -18.91 3.76 -6.85
CA THR A 137 -18.79 2.68 -5.85
C THR A 137 -18.16 3.09 -4.51
N THR A 138 -18.48 4.29 -3.99
CA THR A 138 -18.21 4.58 -2.58
C THR A 138 -19.44 4.33 -1.70
N ARG A 139 -19.21 3.79 -0.50
CA ARG A 139 -20.23 3.51 0.52
C ARG A 139 -19.71 3.92 1.89
N LYS A 140 -20.60 4.19 2.85
CA LYS A 140 -20.23 4.32 4.26
C LYS A 140 -20.25 2.96 4.94
N PHE A 141 -19.15 2.59 5.60
CA PHE A 141 -19.03 1.37 6.40
C PHE A 141 -18.51 1.73 7.80
N LEU A 142 -19.32 1.46 8.83
CA LEU A 142 -19.02 1.85 10.22
C LEU A 142 -18.66 3.35 10.37
N GLY A 143 -19.33 4.22 9.61
CA GLY A 143 -19.06 5.67 9.59
C GLY A 143 -17.88 6.09 8.71
N ASN A 144 -17.07 5.17 8.22
CA ASN A 144 -15.91 5.46 7.36
C ASN A 144 -16.26 5.38 5.88
N GLU A 145 -15.55 6.13 5.05
CA GLU A 145 -15.61 5.98 3.60
C GLU A 145 -14.99 4.63 3.18
N GLN A 146 -15.72 3.86 2.39
CA GLN A 146 -15.31 2.58 1.84
C GLN A 146 -15.44 2.61 0.32
N TYR A 147 -14.36 2.26 -0.35
CA TYR A 147 -14.32 2.05 -1.79
C TYR A 147 -14.59 0.59 -2.11
N VAL A 148 -15.49 0.35 -3.06
CA VAL A 148 -15.87 -0.99 -3.50
C VAL A 148 -15.40 -1.20 -4.93
N PHE A 149 -14.57 -2.22 -5.15
CA PHE A 149 -13.94 -2.51 -6.43
C PHE A 149 -14.45 -3.82 -7.01
N PRO A 150 -15.01 -3.81 -8.23
CA PRO A 150 -15.32 -5.05 -8.93
C PRO A 150 -14.02 -5.69 -9.45
N ASN A 151 -13.86 -6.98 -9.21
CA ASN A 151 -12.82 -7.81 -9.79
C ASN A 151 -13.45 -8.99 -10.52
N TYR A 152 -13.02 -9.23 -11.75
CA TYR A 152 -13.45 -10.41 -12.50
C TYR A 152 -12.59 -11.62 -12.13
N ASN A 153 -13.21 -12.65 -11.54
CA ASN A 153 -12.57 -13.94 -11.30
C ASN A 153 -12.70 -14.80 -12.57
N LYS A 154 -11.56 -15.10 -13.19
CA LYS A 154 -11.49 -15.85 -14.45
C LYS A 154 -11.75 -17.34 -14.27
N ASP A 155 -11.48 -17.87 -13.08
CA ASP A 155 -11.61 -19.30 -12.80
C ASP A 155 -13.09 -19.65 -12.52
N THR A 156 -13.84 -18.75 -11.89
CA THR A 156 -15.27 -18.95 -11.59
C THR A 156 -16.19 -18.25 -12.58
N ASN A 157 -15.68 -17.33 -13.41
CA ASN A 157 -16.46 -16.45 -14.28
C ASN A 157 -17.45 -15.55 -13.51
N GLU A 158 -17.14 -15.21 -12.26
CA GLU A 158 -17.97 -14.39 -11.37
C GLU A 158 -17.33 -13.03 -11.01
N THR A 159 -18.16 -12.09 -10.54
CA THR A 159 -17.67 -10.82 -9.97
C THR A 159 -17.36 -11.01 -8.49
N GLU A 160 -16.10 -10.78 -8.12
CA GLU A 160 -15.68 -10.59 -6.74
C GLU A 160 -15.66 -9.11 -6.38
N TRP A 161 -15.93 -8.81 -5.11
CA TRP A 161 -15.94 -7.45 -4.60
C TRP A 161 -14.81 -7.27 -3.59
N PHE A 162 -13.91 -6.34 -3.91
CA PHE A 162 -12.84 -5.92 -3.01
C PHE A 162 -13.24 -4.64 -2.28
N TYR A 163 -12.90 -4.57 -1.01
CA TYR A 163 -13.26 -3.44 -0.16
C TYR A 163 -12.00 -2.79 0.36
N PHE A 164 -11.90 -1.47 0.20
CA PHE A 164 -10.84 -0.66 0.76
C PHE A 164 -11.47 0.40 1.65
N THR A 165 -11.18 0.33 2.93
CA THR A 165 -11.59 1.31 3.93
C THR A 165 -10.32 1.91 4.51
N PRO A 166 -9.84 3.06 4.00
CA PRO A 166 -8.56 3.64 4.42
C PRO A 166 -8.37 3.71 5.94
N ALA A 167 -9.40 4.12 6.68
CA ALA A 167 -9.36 4.20 8.15
C ALA A 167 -9.11 2.85 8.86
N ILE A 168 -9.48 1.73 8.25
CA ILE A 168 -9.27 0.38 8.78
C ILE A 168 -7.97 -0.22 8.23
N ASP A 169 -7.75 -0.10 6.92
CA ASP A 169 -6.67 -0.79 6.25
C ASP A 169 -5.31 -0.10 6.43
N HIS A 170 -5.28 1.24 6.55
CA HIS A 170 -4.03 1.98 6.67
C HIS A 170 -3.20 1.55 7.89
N PRO A 171 -3.74 1.50 9.13
CA PRO A 171 -2.97 1.04 10.27
C PRO A 171 -2.41 -0.38 10.10
N ILE A 172 -3.18 -1.28 9.48
CA ILE A 172 -2.76 -2.67 9.22
C ILE A 172 -1.59 -2.70 8.25
N ILE A 173 -1.69 -1.98 7.14
CA ILE A 173 -0.64 -1.90 6.11
C ILE A 173 0.63 -1.31 6.70
N MET A 174 0.52 -0.21 7.43
CA MET A 174 1.67 0.46 8.02
C MET A 174 2.39 -0.41 9.04
N GLU A 175 1.63 -1.11 9.90
CA GLU A 175 2.19 -2.04 10.88
C GLU A 175 2.87 -3.24 10.21
N GLN A 176 2.26 -3.85 9.19
CA GLN A 176 2.89 -4.92 8.40
C GLN A 176 4.20 -4.43 7.76
N SER A 177 4.18 -3.23 7.19
CA SER A 177 5.35 -2.62 6.54
C SER A 177 6.49 -2.37 7.52
N TYR A 178 6.17 -1.80 8.68
CA TYR A 178 7.13 -1.56 9.75
C TYR A 178 7.77 -2.87 10.21
N ASN A 179 6.96 -3.90 10.46
CA ASN A 179 7.45 -5.20 10.92
C ASN A 179 8.35 -5.88 9.88
N LEU A 180 8.03 -5.77 8.59
CA LEU A 180 8.92 -6.27 7.53
C LEU A 180 10.25 -5.51 7.51
N ILE A 181 10.23 -4.18 7.58
CA ILE A 181 11.45 -3.36 7.62
C ILE A 181 12.30 -3.70 8.86
N GLU A 182 11.66 -3.84 10.02
CA GLU A 182 12.34 -4.21 11.26
C GLU A 182 13.04 -5.57 11.16
N LYS A 183 12.36 -6.56 10.55
CA LYS A 183 12.96 -7.87 10.29
C LYS A 183 14.16 -7.77 9.35
N ILE A 184 14.05 -7.03 8.25
CA ILE A 184 15.17 -6.82 7.32
C ILE A 184 16.37 -6.19 8.03
N ILE A 185 16.15 -5.17 8.86
CA ILE A 185 17.21 -4.52 9.63
C ILE A 185 17.86 -5.52 10.61
N LYS A 186 17.06 -6.33 11.32
CA LYS A 186 17.60 -7.37 12.24
C LYS A 186 18.46 -8.39 11.49
N GLU A 187 18.00 -8.87 10.33
CA GLU A 187 18.78 -9.80 9.50
C GLU A 187 20.05 -9.16 8.96
N LEU A 188 20.01 -7.89 8.53
CA LEU A 188 21.20 -7.15 8.13
C LEU A 188 22.21 -7.12 9.27
N LEU A 189 21.79 -6.74 10.48
CA LEU A 189 22.68 -6.64 11.64
C LEU A 189 23.29 -7.98 12.08
N ASN A 190 22.55 -9.09 11.92
CA ASN A 190 23.05 -10.42 12.25
C ASN A 190 24.10 -10.95 11.26
N ASN A 191 24.13 -10.39 10.04
CA ASN A 191 25.04 -10.78 8.96
C ASN A 191 26.28 -9.87 8.86
N LEU A 192 26.49 -8.96 9.83
CA LEU A 192 27.67 -8.09 9.97
C LEU A 192 28.63 -8.59 11.05
#